data_AF-A0A1H4E6V0-F1
#
_entry.id   AF-A0A1H4E6V0-F1
#
_cell.length_a   1.000
_cell.length_b   1.000
_cell.length_c   1.000
_cell.angle_alpha   90.00
_cell.angle_beta   90.00
_cell.angle_gamma   90.00
#
_symmetry.space_group_name_H-M   'P 1'
#
loop_
_entity.id
_entity.type
_entity.pdbx_description
1 polymer ?
#
loop_
_entity_poly.entity_id
_entity_poly.type
_entity_poly.pdbx_seq_one_letter_code
_entity_poly.pdbx_strand_id
1 'polypeptide(L)'
;MGGLSRDPKKRSNQLANLKKGMAKKGDVLNPKGRPRNTIRTMIKEFEDAGLVVPSNEEMGKMYLYIATLNEEELKKLLNDKELPMMTRIIARGILSKKGLDVVDKIVNRAYGSQQHIDITTNGKDLQPEPMKLIFVANKEELEKIENEIPNTEEKEGK
;
A
#
# COMPACT_ATOMS: atom_id res chain seq x y z
N MET A 1 -2.17 39.18 -7.65
CA MET A 1 -0.74 39.22 -7.30
C MET A 1 -0.56 40.10 -6.07
N GLY A 2 -0.11 39.56 -4.94
CA GLY A 2 0.10 40.34 -3.71
C GLY A 2 1.44 41.08 -3.76
N GLY A 3 1.41 42.42 -3.77
CA GLY A 3 2.61 43.26 -3.77
C GLY A 3 3.25 43.41 -2.38
N LEU A 4 4.42 44.05 -2.33
CA LEU A 4 5.13 44.37 -1.08
C LEU A 4 4.25 45.24 -0.17
N SER A 5 4.32 44.98 1.14
CA SER A 5 3.58 45.76 2.13
C SER A 5 4.05 47.21 2.17
N ARG A 6 3.12 48.16 2.36
CA ARG A 6 3.43 49.58 2.58
C ARG A 6 3.98 49.85 3.98
N ASP A 7 3.75 48.94 4.92
CA ASP A 7 4.28 49.01 6.29
C ASP A 7 5.79 48.68 6.28
N PRO A 8 6.65 49.60 6.74
CA PRO A 8 8.10 49.44 6.68
C PRO A 8 8.61 48.20 7.42
N LYS A 9 7.97 47.83 8.54
CA LYS A 9 8.37 46.69 9.37
C LYS A 9 7.99 45.35 8.74
N LYS A 10 6.85 45.31 8.04
CA LYS A 10 6.44 44.12 7.25
C LYS A 10 7.25 44.00 5.97
N ARG A 11 7.56 45.13 5.33
CA ARG A 11 8.38 45.18 4.12
C ARG A 11 9.81 44.73 4.38
N SER A 12 10.43 45.12 5.51
CA SER A 12 11.78 44.65 5.87
C SER A 12 11.83 43.13 6.01
N ASN A 13 10.81 42.53 6.62
CA ASN A 13 10.72 41.07 6.77
C ASN A 13 10.49 40.35 5.42
N GLN A 14 9.69 40.94 4.52
CA GLN A 14 9.48 40.42 3.16
C GLN A 14 10.76 40.47 2.31
N LEU A 15 11.56 41.53 2.48
CA LEU A 15 12.81 41.73 1.75
C LEU A 15 14.01 40.98 2.35
N ALA A 16 13.90 40.49 3.59
CA ALA A 16 14.99 39.78 4.28
C ALA A 16 15.50 38.56 3.50
N ASN A 17 14.60 37.88 2.77
CA ASN A 17 14.92 36.71 1.95
C ASN A 17 15.23 37.05 0.48
N LEU A 18 15.23 38.33 0.09
CA LEU A 18 15.38 38.77 -1.30
C LEU A 18 16.71 39.50 -1.57
N LYS A 19 17.68 39.43 -0.64
CA LYS A 19 19.00 40.01 -0.84
C LYS A 19 19.68 39.37 -2.06
N LYS A 20 19.81 40.16 -3.13
CA LYS A 20 20.42 39.77 -4.40
C LYS A 20 21.85 39.28 -4.16
N GLY A 21 22.15 38.04 -4.56
CA GLY A 21 23.52 37.47 -4.54
C GLY A 21 23.85 36.50 -3.40
N MET A 22 22.92 36.18 -2.49
CA MET A 22 23.20 35.29 -1.35
C MET A 22 22.98 33.77 -1.61
N ALA A 23 22.50 33.38 -2.79
CA ALA A 23 22.21 31.98 -3.10
C ALA A 23 22.68 31.64 -4.52
N LYS A 24 23.42 30.54 -4.65
CA LYS A 24 23.78 29.96 -5.95
C LYS A 24 22.54 29.26 -6.54
N LYS A 25 22.55 29.03 -7.86
CA LYS A 25 21.48 28.28 -8.52
C LYS A 25 21.40 26.87 -7.90
N GLY A 26 20.31 26.57 -7.20
CA GLY A 26 20.11 25.31 -6.45
C GLY A 26 20.05 25.49 -4.93
N ASP A 27 20.48 26.63 -4.39
CA ASP A 27 20.42 26.91 -2.95
C ASP A 27 19.00 27.33 -2.53
N VAL A 28 18.56 26.78 -1.39
CA VAL A 28 17.29 27.17 -0.76
C VAL A 28 17.55 28.38 0.14
N LEU A 29 17.04 29.57 -0.21
CA LEU A 29 17.19 30.79 0.61
C LEU A 29 16.51 30.71 1.98
N ASN A 30 15.59 29.76 2.17
CA ASN A 30 14.93 29.49 3.45
C ASN A 30 15.15 28.04 3.91
N PRO A 31 16.36 27.69 4.38
CA PRO A 31 16.69 26.31 4.78
C PRO A 31 15.95 25.86 6.04
N LYS A 32 15.42 26.80 6.85
CA LYS A 32 14.55 26.56 8.01
C LYS A 32 13.07 26.85 7.69
N GLY A 33 12.69 26.76 6.42
CA GLY A 33 11.29 26.92 6.01
C GLY A 33 10.38 25.92 6.73
N ARG A 34 9.07 26.21 6.73
CA ARG A 34 8.07 25.35 7.37
C ARG A 34 8.33 23.90 6.94
N PRO A 35 8.53 22.96 7.89
CA PRO A 35 8.77 21.57 7.54
C PRO A 35 7.65 21.11 6.60
N ARG A 36 8.03 20.36 5.56
CA ARG A 36 7.05 19.87 4.59
C ARG A 36 6.02 19.03 5.35
N ASN A 37 4.74 19.40 5.21
CA ASN A 37 3.62 18.69 5.82
C ASN A 37 3.35 17.41 5.02
N THR A 38 4.29 16.47 5.08
CA THR A 38 4.24 15.21 4.33
C THR A 38 3.56 14.14 5.15
N ILE A 39 3.00 13.12 4.49
CA ILE A 39 2.46 11.92 5.13
C ILE A 39 3.49 11.31 6.07
N ARG A 40 4.78 11.29 5.68
CA ARG A 40 5.88 10.79 6.52
C ARG A 40 6.07 11.59 7.82
N THR A 41 5.85 12.91 7.78
CA THR A 41 5.93 13.78 8.96
C THR A 41 4.78 13.44 9.92
N MET A 42 3.57 13.26 9.39
CA MET A 42 2.39 12.86 10.17
C MET A 42 2.52 11.46 10.77
N ILE A 43 3.06 10.48 10.03
CA ILE A 43 3.29 9.13 10.55
C ILE A 43 4.21 9.18 11.76
N LYS A 44 5.30 9.95 11.70
CA LYS A 44 6.21 10.13 12.84
C LYS A 44 5.50 10.78 14.03
N GLU A 45 4.70 11.81 13.80
CA GLU A 45 3.91 12.45 14.86
C GLU A 45 2.93 11.47 15.53
N PHE A 46 2.36 10.53 14.76
CA PHE A 46 1.49 9.48 15.32
C PHE A 46 2.27 8.41 16.08
N GLU A 47 3.42 7.98 15.58
CA GLU A 47 4.32 7.05 16.28
C GLU A 47 4.81 7.66 17.61
N ASP A 48 5.18 8.95 17.60
CA ASP A 48 5.58 9.70 18.79
C ASP A 48 4.43 9.84 19.80
N ALA A 49 3.17 9.90 19.31
CA ALA A 49 1.97 9.88 20.14
C ALA A 49 1.61 8.47 20.66
N GLY A 50 2.41 7.44 20.35
CA GLY A 50 2.20 6.06 20.77
C GLY A 50 1.15 5.31 19.95
N LEU A 51 0.72 5.85 18.81
CA LEU A 51 -0.21 5.18 17.90
C LEU A 51 0.57 4.24 16.99
N VAL A 52 0.34 2.95 17.15
CA VAL A 52 0.94 1.90 16.32
C VAL A 52 -0.02 1.52 15.20
N VAL A 53 0.50 1.37 13.99
CA VAL A 53 -0.27 0.84 12.87
C VAL A 53 -0.43 -0.67 13.04
N PRO A 54 -1.66 -1.20 13.09
CA PRO A 54 -1.89 -2.63 13.21
C PRO A 54 -1.41 -3.39 11.97
N SER A 55 -0.94 -4.62 12.18
CA SER A 55 -0.56 -5.54 11.11
C SER A 55 -1.77 -6.01 10.29
N ASN A 56 -1.51 -6.55 9.09
CA ASN A 56 -2.57 -7.09 8.23
C ASN A 56 -3.38 -8.20 8.93
N GLU A 57 -2.74 -9.03 9.75
CA GLU A 57 -3.41 -10.12 10.48
C GLU A 57 -4.32 -9.59 11.58
N GLU A 58 -3.85 -8.64 12.39
CA GLU A 58 -4.65 -7.99 13.44
C GLU A 58 -5.86 -7.27 12.83
N MET A 59 -5.64 -6.60 11.70
CA MET A 59 -6.70 -5.98 10.94
C MET A 59 -7.73 -7.00 10.47
N GLY A 60 -7.31 -8.10 9.84
CA GLY A 60 -8.20 -9.18 9.40
C GLY A 60 -9.04 -9.74 10.54
N LYS A 61 -8.41 -10.03 11.68
CA LYS A 61 -9.10 -10.49 12.90
C LYS A 61 -10.12 -9.48 13.40
N MET A 62 -9.74 -8.20 13.50
CA MET A 62 -10.65 -7.13 13.93
C MET A 62 -11.87 -7.02 13.02
N TYR A 63 -11.68 -7.04 11.69
CA TYR A 63 -12.79 -7.00 10.74
C TYR A 63 -13.75 -8.18 10.93
N LEU A 64 -13.23 -9.40 11.11
CA LEU A 64 -14.05 -10.59 11.34
C LEU A 64 -14.81 -10.50 12.67
N TYR A 65 -14.16 -10.07 13.76
CA TYR A 65 -14.83 -9.91 15.04
C TYR A 65 -16.01 -8.95 14.93
N ILE A 66 -15.84 -7.80 14.30
CA ILE A 66 -16.93 -6.83 14.12
C ILE A 66 -18.07 -7.43 13.28
N ALA A 67 -17.75 -8.20 12.23
CA ALA A 67 -18.76 -8.83 11.39
C ALA A 67 -19.57 -9.94 12.10
N THR A 68 -19.02 -10.53 13.17
CA THR A 68 -19.72 -11.55 13.98
C THR A 68 -20.65 -10.98 15.05
N LEU A 69 -20.59 -9.68 15.31
CA LEU A 69 -21.41 -9.02 16.34
C LEU A 69 -22.87 -8.90 15.91
N ASN A 70 -23.77 -8.87 16.89
CA ASN A 70 -25.18 -8.60 16.64
C ASN A 70 -25.47 -7.09 16.44
N GLU A 71 -26.69 -6.78 16.00
CA GLU A 71 -27.07 -5.39 15.70
C GLU A 71 -26.96 -4.44 16.91
N GLU A 72 -27.31 -4.90 18.11
CA GLU A 72 -27.24 -4.08 19.33
C GLU A 72 -25.79 -3.74 19.69
N GLU A 73 -24.90 -4.72 19.60
CA GLU A 73 -23.46 -4.55 19.82
C GLU A 73 -22.84 -3.60 18.80
N LEU A 74 -23.20 -3.73 17.52
CA LEU A 74 -22.76 -2.80 16.48
C LEU A 74 -23.21 -1.35 16.76
N LYS A 75 -24.43 -1.16 17.26
CA LYS A 75 -24.91 0.17 17.69
C LYS A 75 -24.15 0.70 18.91
N LYS A 76 -23.74 -0.17 19.85
CA LYS A 76 -22.88 0.24 20.98
C LYS A 76 -21.52 0.74 20.47
N LEU A 77 -20.87 -0.01 19.58
CA LEU A 77 -19.59 0.37 18.99
C LEU A 77 -19.65 1.72 18.26
N LEU A 78 -20.77 2.02 17.60
CA LEU A 78 -20.96 3.29 16.90
C LEU A 78 -20.96 4.51 17.82
N ASN A 79 -21.58 4.35 18.99
CA ASN A 79 -21.80 5.41 19.97
C ASN A 79 -20.60 5.60 20.91
N ASP A 80 -19.74 4.58 21.03
CA ASP A 80 -18.50 4.67 21.76
C ASP A 80 -17.51 5.62 21.05
N LYS A 81 -17.03 6.63 21.80
CA LYS A 81 -16.10 7.65 21.30
C LYS A 81 -14.64 7.31 21.60
N GLU A 82 -14.39 6.35 22.49
CA GLU A 82 -13.03 5.93 22.85
C GLU A 82 -12.47 4.92 21.86
N LEU A 83 -13.35 4.20 21.17
CA LEU A 83 -12.94 3.24 20.16
C LEU A 83 -12.29 3.89 18.93
N PRO A 84 -11.33 3.20 18.28
CA PRO A 84 -10.75 3.65 17.03
C PRO A 84 -11.82 3.97 15.99
N MET A 85 -11.63 5.08 15.28
CA MET A 85 -12.58 5.56 14.27
C MET A 85 -12.87 4.51 13.19
N MET A 86 -11.89 3.67 12.88
CA MET A 86 -12.03 2.59 11.91
C MET A 86 -13.13 1.60 12.29
N THR A 87 -13.15 1.14 13.55
CA THR A 87 -14.17 0.24 14.10
C THR A 87 -15.58 0.80 13.92
N ARG A 88 -15.72 2.11 14.20
CA ARG A 88 -16.99 2.82 14.10
C ARG A 88 -17.48 2.95 12.65
N ILE A 89 -16.57 3.19 11.71
CA ILE A 89 -16.89 3.27 10.27
C ILE A 89 -17.36 1.91 9.76
N ILE A 90 -16.69 0.83 10.16
CA ILE A 90 -17.04 -0.52 9.75
C ILE A 90 -18.43 -0.90 10.27
N ALA A 91 -18.69 -0.69 11.57
CA ALA A 91 -20.00 -0.94 12.16
C ALA A 91 -21.11 -0.12 11.46
N ARG A 92 -20.83 1.14 11.10
CA ARG A 92 -21.77 1.98 10.34
C ARG A 92 -22.04 1.41 8.95
N GLY A 93 -21.00 0.91 8.29
CA GLY A 93 -21.09 0.32 6.96
C GLY A 93 -21.95 -0.93 6.95
N ILE A 94 -21.76 -1.82 7.93
CA ILE A 94 -22.55 -3.06 8.08
C ILE A 94 -24.03 -2.75 8.28
N LEU A 95 -24.36 -1.77 9.14
CA LEU A 95 -25.76 -1.36 9.39
C LEU A 95 -26.38 -0.53 8.25
N SER A 96 -25.61 -0.19 7.21
CA SER A 96 -26.11 0.59 6.09
C SER A 96 -26.87 -0.28 5.07
N LYS A 97 -27.60 0.36 4.15
CA LYS A 97 -28.27 -0.34 3.04
C LYS A 97 -27.32 -1.15 2.14
N LYS A 98 -26.01 -0.85 2.18
CA LYS A 98 -24.94 -1.57 1.46
C LYS A 98 -24.14 -2.48 2.40
N GLY A 99 -24.76 -2.96 3.47
CA GLY A 99 -24.10 -3.82 4.46
C GLY A 99 -23.46 -5.06 3.85
N LEU A 100 -24.13 -5.68 2.87
CA LEU A 100 -23.60 -6.85 2.15
C LEU A 100 -22.26 -6.55 1.46
N ASP A 101 -22.18 -5.46 0.68
CA ASP A 101 -20.93 -5.03 0.02
C ASP A 101 -19.78 -4.79 1.01
N VAL A 102 -20.12 -4.33 2.23
CA VAL A 102 -19.14 -4.10 3.29
C VAL A 102 -18.67 -5.43 3.88
N VAL A 103 -19.57 -6.38 4.09
CA VAL A 103 -19.24 -7.74 4.55
C VAL A 103 -18.35 -8.46 3.53
N ASP A 104 -18.64 -8.36 2.23
CA ASP A 104 -17.79 -8.95 1.19
C ASP A 104 -16.37 -8.36 1.20
N LYS A 105 -16.26 -7.04 1.43
CA LYS A 105 -14.94 -6.38 1.57
C LYS A 105 -14.21 -6.83 2.82
N ILE A 106 -14.92 -7.05 3.93
CA ILE A 106 -14.35 -7.58 5.18
C ILE A 106 -13.77 -8.97 4.93
N VAL A 107 -14.54 -9.86 4.29
CA VAL A 107 -14.11 -11.23 3.98
C VAL A 107 -12.89 -11.21 3.07
N ASN A 108 -12.92 -10.43 1.98
CA ASN A 108 -11.77 -10.28 1.08
C ASN A 108 -10.53 -9.69 1.76
N ARG A 109 -10.71 -8.81 2.75
CA ARG A 109 -9.60 -8.21 3.51
C ARG A 109 -8.98 -9.20 4.49
N ALA A 110 -9.79 -10.08 5.07
CA ALA A 110 -9.37 -11.05 6.07
C ALA A 110 -8.73 -12.31 5.46
N TYR A 111 -9.33 -12.84 4.38
CA TYR A 111 -8.86 -14.09 3.74
C TYR A 111 -8.06 -13.85 2.45
N GLY A 112 -8.01 -12.61 1.97
CA GLY A 112 -7.45 -12.27 0.66
C GLY A 112 -8.49 -12.47 -0.45
N SER A 113 -8.37 -11.67 -1.50
CA SER A 113 -9.14 -11.87 -2.73
C SER A 113 -8.53 -13.00 -3.54
N GLN A 114 -9.35 -13.85 -4.17
CA GLN A 114 -8.87 -14.80 -5.16
C GLN A 114 -8.19 -14.03 -6.31
N GLN A 115 -6.87 -14.16 -6.41
CA GLN A 115 -6.11 -13.57 -7.52
C GLN A 115 -6.15 -14.55 -8.69
N HIS A 116 -6.75 -14.14 -9.80
CA HIS A 116 -6.57 -14.83 -11.06
C HIS A 116 -5.26 -14.33 -11.67
N ILE A 117 -4.28 -15.22 -11.82
CA ILE A 117 -3.04 -14.92 -12.52
C ILE A 117 -3.24 -15.40 -13.95
N ASP A 118 -3.43 -14.46 -14.88
CA ASP A 118 -3.37 -14.75 -16.31
C ASP A 118 -1.90 -14.99 -16.68
N ILE A 119 -1.47 -16.25 -16.66
CA ILE A 119 -0.12 -16.61 -17.12
C ILE A 119 -0.13 -16.54 -18.65
N THR A 120 0.10 -15.35 -19.19
CA THR A 120 0.22 -15.10 -20.63
C THR A 120 1.67 -14.77 -20.97
N THR A 121 2.18 -15.35 -22.06
CA THR A 121 3.45 -14.92 -22.67
C THR A 121 3.09 -14.26 -23.99
N ASN A 122 3.37 -12.96 -24.14
CA ASN A 122 3.06 -12.17 -25.34
C ASN A 122 1.57 -12.23 -25.76
N GLY A 123 0.65 -12.26 -24.80
CA GLY A 123 -0.80 -12.23 -25.05
C GLY A 123 -1.38 -13.54 -25.60
N LYS A 124 -0.64 -14.64 -25.54
CA LYS A 124 -1.16 -16.00 -25.77
C LYS A 124 -1.13 -16.78 -24.47
N ASP A 125 -2.21 -17.51 -24.21
CA ASP A 125 -2.28 -18.46 -23.10
C ASP A 125 -1.13 -19.46 -23.24
N LEU A 126 -0.34 -19.61 -22.18
CA LEU A 126 0.64 -20.69 -22.12
C LEU A 126 -0.13 -22.00 -22.10
N GLN A 127 -0.10 -22.73 -23.21
CA GLN A 127 -0.44 -24.15 -23.19
C GLN A 127 0.77 -24.87 -22.60
N PRO A 128 0.73 -25.30 -21.32
CA PRO A 128 1.86 -26.02 -20.76
C PRO A 128 2.08 -27.27 -21.61
N GLU A 129 3.28 -27.44 -22.16
CA GLU A 129 3.61 -28.69 -22.83
C GLU A 129 3.43 -29.84 -21.84
N PRO A 130 2.83 -30.97 -22.27
CA PRO A 130 2.57 -32.08 -21.37
C PRO A 130 3.88 -32.56 -20.76
N MET A 131 3.91 -32.62 -19.43
CA MET A 131 5.06 -33.09 -18.67
C MET A 131 5.42 -34.50 -19.13
N LYS A 132 6.61 -34.69 -19.71
CA LYS A 132 7.11 -36.00 -20.13
C LYS A 132 7.90 -36.64 -18.98
N LEU A 133 7.32 -37.67 -18.36
CA LEU A 133 8.03 -38.54 -17.43
C LEU A 133 8.72 -39.64 -18.25
N ILE A 134 10.05 -39.63 -18.30
CA ILE A 134 10.84 -40.69 -18.96
C ILE A 134 11.51 -41.52 -17.88
N PHE A 135 11.15 -42.81 -17.82
CA PHE A 135 11.80 -43.78 -16.95
C PHE A 135 12.96 -44.41 -17.71
N VAL A 136 14.17 -44.29 -17.16
CA VAL A 136 15.38 -44.81 -17.77
C VAL A 136 15.96 -45.91 -16.89
N ALA A 137 16.28 -47.06 -17.48
CA ALA A 137 16.76 -48.22 -16.73
C ALA A 137 18.28 -48.19 -16.50
N ASN A 138 19.06 -47.55 -17.39
CA ASN A 138 20.51 -47.55 -17.37
C ASN A 138 21.11 -46.16 -17.67
N LYS A 139 22.30 -45.89 -17.15
CA LYS A 139 22.96 -44.57 -17.24
C LYS A 139 23.25 -44.11 -18.68
N GLU A 140 23.57 -45.04 -19.59
CA GLU A 140 23.89 -44.70 -20.99
C GLU A 140 22.69 -44.15 -21.78
N GLU A 141 21.47 -44.53 -21.39
CA GLU A 141 20.24 -44.02 -22.02
C GLU A 141 19.88 -42.64 -21.47
N LEU A 142 20.29 -42.33 -20.23
CA LEU A 142 20.06 -41.04 -19.59
C LEU A 142 20.92 -39.95 -20.26
N GLU A 143 22.19 -40.25 -20.55
CA GLU A 143 23.10 -39.34 -21.26
C GLU A 143 22.61 -39.03 -22.69
N LYS A 144 21.95 -39.97 -23.38
CA LYS A 144 21.38 -39.72 -24.71
C LYS A 144 20.19 -38.76 -24.65
N ILE A 145 19.33 -38.91 -23.65
CA ILE A 145 18.16 -38.05 -23.45
C ILE A 145 18.59 -36.63 -23.07
N GLU A 146 19.60 -36.48 -22.20
CA GLU A 146 20.14 -35.17 -21.81
C GLU A 146 20.73 -34.41 -23.01
N ASN A 147 21.34 -35.11 -23.98
CA ASN A 147 21.87 -34.50 -25.19
C ASN A 147 20.79 -34.10 -26.22
N GLU A 148 19.59 -34.69 -26.15
CA GLU A 148 18.47 -34.37 -27.03
C GLU A 148 17.54 -33.27 -26.48
N ILE A 149 17.60 -32.98 -25.17
CA ILE A 149 16.88 -31.86 -24.58
C ILE A 149 17.70 -30.58 -24.83
N PRO A 150 17.19 -29.61 -25.61
CA PRO A 150 17.92 -28.36 -25.83
C PRO A 150 18.10 -27.61 -24.49
N ASN A 151 19.36 -27.34 -24.12
CA ASN A 151 19.71 -26.47 -23.00
C ASN A 151 18.91 -25.16 -23.12
N THR A 152 17.98 -24.93 -22.20
CA THR A 152 17.16 -23.72 -22.10
C THR A 152 17.84 -22.65 -21.25
N GLU A 153 19.17 -22.63 -21.26
CA GLU A 153 19.95 -21.51 -20.72
C GLU A 153 20.33 -20.57 -21.88
N GLU A 154 20.18 -19.27 -21.63
CA GLU A 154 20.40 -18.12 -22.52
C GLU A 154 19.25 -17.70 -23.44
N LYS A 155 18.28 -16.95 -22.89
CA LYS A 155 17.87 -15.63 -23.43
C LYS A 155 17.37 -14.70 -22.31
N GLU A 156 18.26 -14.33 -21.40
CA GLU A 156 18.10 -13.07 -20.65
C GLU A 156 18.92 -11.96 -21.33
N GLY A 157 18.26 -10.85 -21.64
CA GLY A 157 18.89 -9.52 -21.68
C GLY A 157 19.51 -9.03 -22.99
N LYS A 158 18.68 -8.47 -23.87
CA LYS A 158 19.01 -7.22 -24.58
C LYS A 158 17.86 -6.23 -24.42
#